data_AF-A0AAX1X487-F1
#
_entry.id   AF-A0AAX1X487-F1
#
_cell.length_a   1.000
_cell.length_b   1.000
_cell.length_c   1.000
_cell.angle_alpha   90.00
_cell.angle_beta   90.00
_cell.angle_gamma   90.00
#
_symmetry.space_group_name_H-M   'P 1'
#
loop_
_entity.id
_entity.type
_entity.pdbx_description
1 polymer ?
#
loop_
_entity_poly.entity_id
_entity_poly.type
_entity_poly.pdbx_seq_one_letter_code
_entity_poly.pdbx_strand_id
1 'polypeptide(L)'
;MVAIRAGTRQDIDALRDVPAAIVLDEAAWPPLAPRRRDFDGVTQTPGAASRELSLFLLDLYAVASRASIGEFECRFFQLLSRYLPFDAAWTGVANHTPGGPVMHNSYLYRLPHAFFTDWKRVRDCDPLAHRTLHGAYGRAAILSVVEPGLDGRFRDWCVKYGLAQLMCVCTFDRRFGLTTFLSIYRHALNRPFTEEDARRYEDVIAHLAAALTINRAAQLTRLRSEAAASTVRAICDNFGVLHHADAGFGAVLRSEWPDWAGSRLPPAFVEHLRRRASQPYSGDALCMRCMPVAGLFQLEVRPRSLLDRLSPRELAAIRYYGEGRSHKEVAQQMEIAPATVRHYLRCAYRKLGMHDKSQIGGVLGELDRAAKGAGAARDIDG
;
A
#
# COMPACT_ATOMS: atom_id res chain seq x y z
N MET A 1 30.93 10.60 -25.72
CA MET A 1 30.37 9.72 -26.78
C MET A 1 30.58 8.28 -26.33
N VAL A 2 29.63 7.74 -25.55
CA VAL A 2 29.65 6.35 -25.08
C VAL A 2 28.35 5.72 -25.55
N ALA A 3 28.49 4.62 -26.27
CA ALA A 3 27.45 4.00 -27.07
C ALA A 3 26.31 3.42 -26.21
N ILE A 4 25.09 3.84 -26.51
CA ILE A 4 23.84 3.24 -26.03
C ILE A 4 23.64 1.96 -26.84
N ARG A 5 23.87 0.79 -26.23
CA ARG A 5 23.46 -0.50 -26.81
C ARG A 5 22.04 -0.83 -26.39
N ALA A 6 21.27 -1.23 -27.40
CA ALA A 6 19.84 -1.51 -27.40
C ALA A 6 19.40 -2.52 -26.34
N GLY A 7 18.31 -2.19 -25.65
CA GLY A 7 17.58 -3.06 -24.72
C GLY A 7 16.10 -3.18 -25.09
N THR A 8 15.78 -3.58 -26.31
CA THR A 8 14.41 -3.61 -26.87
C THR A 8 13.55 -4.80 -26.40
N ARG A 9 13.82 -5.38 -25.23
CA ARG A 9 13.04 -6.52 -24.69
C ARG A 9 12.62 -6.43 -23.22
N GLN A 10 13.09 -5.43 -22.46
CA GLN A 10 12.71 -5.25 -21.04
C GLN A 10 11.42 -4.43 -20.83
N ASP A 11 11.01 -3.60 -21.78
CA ASP A 11 9.94 -2.61 -21.58
C ASP A 11 8.50 -3.17 -21.70
N ILE A 12 8.31 -4.28 -22.43
CA ILE A 12 6.96 -4.84 -22.66
C ILE A 12 6.47 -5.63 -21.44
N ASP A 13 7.36 -6.33 -20.73
CA ASP A 13 7.00 -7.08 -19.51
C ASP A 13 6.79 -6.15 -18.29
N ALA A 14 7.48 -5.01 -18.22
CA ALA A 14 7.28 -4.01 -17.17
C ALA A 14 5.84 -3.45 -17.12
N LEU A 15 5.10 -3.54 -18.22
CA LEU A 15 3.74 -3.02 -18.38
C LEU A 15 2.62 -4.05 -18.11
N ARG A 16 2.95 -5.34 -18.11
CA ARG A 16 2.03 -6.41 -17.71
C ARG A 16 1.79 -6.43 -16.19
N ASP A 17 2.76 -5.96 -15.42
CA ASP A 17 2.77 -6.01 -13.95
C ASP A 17 2.30 -4.72 -13.26
N VAL A 18 1.74 -3.76 -14.00
CA VAL A 18 1.20 -2.53 -13.40
C VAL A 18 -0.12 -2.86 -12.69
N PRO A 19 -0.24 -2.64 -11.38
CA PRO A 19 -1.44 -2.98 -10.63
C PRO A 19 -2.67 -2.27 -11.20
N ALA A 20 -3.82 -2.96 -11.18
CA ALA A 20 -5.08 -2.34 -11.55
C ALA A 20 -5.36 -1.13 -10.65
N ALA A 21 -5.97 -0.08 -11.22
CA ALA A 21 -6.42 1.05 -10.43
C ALA A 21 -7.59 0.62 -9.55
N ILE A 22 -7.59 1.09 -8.30
CA ILE A 22 -8.62 0.78 -7.32
C ILE A 22 -9.82 1.69 -7.55
N VAL A 23 -10.97 1.10 -7.85
CA VAL A 23 -12.23 1.86 -7.92
C VAL A 23 -12.71 2.11 -6.49
N LEU A 24 -12.88 3.37 -6.13
CA LEU A 24 -13.34 3.77 -4.82
C LEU A 24 -14.86 3.62 -4.72
N ASP A 25 -15.32 2.97 -3.65
CA ASP A 25 -16.73 2.82 -3.32
C ASP A 25 -17.13 3.87 -2.29
N GLU A 26 -17.88 4.89 -2.72
CA GLU A 26 -18.40 5.94 -1.84
C GLU A 26 -19.42 5.42 -0.83
N ALA A 27 -20.18 4.37 -1.16
CA ALA A 27 -21.23 3.84 -0.31
C ALA A 27 -20.67 3.05 0.88
N ALA A 28 -19.47 2.48 0.74
CA ALA A 28 -18.78 1.76 1.80
C ALA A 28 -18.36 2.66 2.98
N TRP A 29 -18.25 3.98 2.79
CA TRP A 29 -17.63 4.89 3.75
C TRP A 29 -18.52 6.10 4.07
N PRO A 30 -19.42 6.00 5.07
CA PRO A 30 -20.27 7.13 5.46
C PRO A 30 -19.43 8.34 5.90
N PRO A 31 -19.93 9.58 5.77
CA PRO A 31 -19.17 10.80 6.08
C PRO A 31 -18.70 10.84 7.55
N LEU A 32 -17.43 11.19 7.78
CA LEU A 32 -16.93 11.48 9.13
C LEU A 32 -17.25 12.93 9.52
N ALA A 33 -17.42 13.16 10.82
CA ALA A 33 -17.49 14.51 11.35
C ALA A 33 -16.18 15.25 11.01
N PRO A 34 -16.24 16.41 10.35
CA PRO A 34 -15.05 17.15 9.98
C PRO A 34 -14.38 17.75 11.22
N ARG A 35 -13.04 17.72 11.27
CA ARG A 35 -12.25 18.21 12.40
C ARG A 35 -12.45 19.72 12.63
N ARG A 36 -12.83 20.47 11.59
CA ARG A 36 -13.19 21.89 11.74
C ARG A 36 -14.32 22.15 12.75
N ARG A 37 -15.15 21.14 13.09
CA ARG A 37 -16.22 21.26 14.11
C ARG A 37 -15.69 21.22 15.54
N ASP A 38 -14.45 20.78 15.74
CA ASP A 38 -13.83 20.69 17.07
C ASP A 38 -13.37 22.08 17.58
N PHE A 39 -13.59 23.15 16.80
CA PHE A 39 -13.08 24.49 17.08
C PHE A 39 -14.16 25.55 16.92
N ASP A 40 -14.33 26.39 17.95
CA ASP A 40 -15.24 27.54 17.92
C ASP A 40 -14.77 28.65 16.98
N GLY A 41 -15.70 29.43 16.43
CA GLY A 41 -15.39 30.59 15.58
C GLY A 41 -14.92 30.25 14.17
N VAL A 42 -14.66 28.97 13.88
CA VAL A 42 -13.96 28.56 12.66
C VAL A 42 -14.78 28.79 11.38
N THR A 43 -16.11 28.77 11.49
CA THR A 43 -17.07 28.95 10.38
C THR A 43 -17.86 30.27 10.46
N GLN A 44 -17.56 31.16 11.41
CA GLN A 44 -18.41 32.33 11.72
C GLN A 44 -18.23 33.51 10.74
N THR A 45 -17.13 33.56 9.99
CA THR A 45 -16.88 34.61 8.99
C THR A 45 -16.76 33.98 7.60
N PRO A 46 -17.57 34.38 6.60
CA PRO A 46 -17.33 34.02 5.20
C PRO A 46 -15.94 34.51 4.83
N GLY A 47 -15.05 33.61 4.46
CA GLY A 47 -13.61 33.90 4.36
C GLY A 47 -13.06 33.64 2.97
N ALA A 48 -12.23 34.56 2.50
CA ALA A 48 -11.40 34.50 1.29
C ALA A 48 -10.80 33.12 1.01
N ALA A 49 -10.40 32.84 -0.24
CA ALA A 49 -9.87 31.54 -0.69
C ALA A 49 -8.84 30.87 0.27
N SER A 50 -8.00 31.66 0.95
CA SER A 50 -7.06 31.19 1.98
C SER A 50 -7.74 30.47 3.16
N ARG A 51 -8.93 30.92 3.56
CA ARG A 51 -9.72 30.31 4.63
C ARG A 51 -10.32 28.97 4.20
N GLU A 52 -10.85 28.87 2.99
CA GLU A 52 -11.38 27.60 2.46
C GLU A 52 -10.29 26.53 2.42
N LEU A 53 -9.09 26.89 1.94
CA LEU A 53 -7.93 26.00 1.93
C LEU A 53 -7.56 25.57 3.36
N SER A 54 -7.44 26.51 4.30
CA SER A 54 -7.10 26.20 5.69
C SER A 54 -8.06 25.18 6.31
N LEU A 55 -9.37 25.34 6.08
CA LEU A 55 -10.38 24.40 6.59
C LEU A 55 -10.30 23.03 5.90
N PHE A 56 -10.06 23.02 4.58
CA PHE A 56 -9.82 21.79 3.84
C PHE A 56 -8.61 21.02 4.39
N LEU A 57 -7.49 21.71 4.66
CA LEU A 57 -6.27 21.10 5.18
C LEU A 57 -6.46 20.53 6.60
N LEU A 58 -7.21 21.22 7.47
CA LEU A 58 -7.55 20.71 8.80
C LEU A 58 -8.26 19.35 8.74
N ASP A 59 -9.24 19.23 7.85
CA ASP A 59 -9.98 17.97 7.67
C ASP A 59 -9.14 16.92 6.97
N LEU A 60 -8.36 17.30 5.94
CA LEU A 60 -7.47 16.40 5.21
C LEU A 60 -6.52 15.65 6.15
N TYR A 61 -5.82 16.39 7.02
CA TYR A 61 -4.88 15.78 7.95
C TYR A 61 -5.57 14.98 9.06
N ALA A 62 -6.78 15.37 9.47
CA ALA A 62 -7.58 14.58 10.39
C ALA A 62 -7.91 13.21 9.80
N VAL A 63 -8.41 13.19 8.56
CA VAL A 63 -8.74 11.97 7.83
C VAL A 63 -7.49 11.13 7.61
N ALA A 64 -6.37 11.73 7.20
CA ALA A 64 -5.10 11.02 7.03
C ALA A 64 -4.71 10.22 8.27
N SER A 65 -4.82 10.83 9.46
CA SER A 65 -4.44 10.17 10.71
C SER A 65 -5.38 9.06 11.19
N ARG A 66 -6.62 8.99 10.69
CA ARG A 66 -7.68 8.13 11.22
C ARG A 66 -8.16 7.05 10.25
N ALA A 67 -8.31 7.39 8.97
CA ALA A 67 -8.86 6.49 7.96
C ALA A 67 -7.91 5.35 7.59
N SER A 68 -8.47 4.24 7.14
CA SER A 68 -7.72 3.14 6.49
C SER A 68 -7.26 3.52 5.07
N ILE A 69 -6.31 2.78 4.50
CA ILE A 69 -5.93 2.91 3.09
C ILE A 69 -7.10 2.50 2.19
N GLY A 70 -7.39 3.29 1.14
CA GLY A 70 -8.57 3.17 0.30
C GLY A 70 -9.72 4.06 0.79
N GLU A 71 -10.03 4.00 2.09
CA GLU A 71 -10.99 4.92 2.72
C GLU A 71 -10.45 6.36 2.69
N PHE A 72 -9.16 6.56 3.00
CA PHE A 72 -8.52 7.87 2.95
C PHE A 72 -8.71 8.55 1.59
N GLU A 73 -8.40 7.83 0.50
CA GLU A 73 -8.50 8.36 -0.85
C GLU A 73 -9.95 8.71 -1.22
N CYS A 74 -10.92 7.87 -0.83
CA CYS A 74 -12.35 8.16 -0.99
C CYS A 74 -12.75 9.45 -0.27
N ARG A 75 -12.36 9.60 0.99
CA ARG A 75 -12.67 10.79 1.81
C ARG A 75 -11.95 12.03 1.32
N PHE A 76 -10.71 11.89 0.85
CA PHE A 76 -9.98 12.98 0.21
C PHE A 76 -10.77 13.54 -0.98
N PHE A 77 -11.28 12.70 -1.87
CA PHE A 77 -12.09 13.17 -3.00
C PHE A 77 -13.42 13.80 -2.56
N GLN A 78 -14.07 13.26 -1.53
CA GLN A 78 -15.26 13.90 -0.95
C GLN A 78 -14.95 15.31 -0.41
N LEU A 79 -13.83 15.48 0.31
CA LEU A 79 -13.37 16.80 0.79
C LEU A 79 -13.03 17.73 -0.39
N LEU A 80 -12.31 17.20 -1.39
CA LEU A 80 -11.88 17.98 -2.55
C LEU A 80 -13.07 18.46 -3.37
N SER A 81 -14.09 17.63 -3.57
CA SER A 81 -15.29 17.98 -4.34
C SER A 81 -16.07 19.18 -3.76
N ARG A 82 -15.96 19.41 -2.45
CA ARG A 82 -16.53 20.58 -1.77
C ARG A 82 -15.66 21.83 -1.92
N TYR A 83 -14.36 21.66 -2.09
CA TYR A 83 -13.39 22.74 -2.25
C TYR A 83 -13.26 23.20 -3.71
N LEU A 84 -13.39 22.26 -4.66
CA LEU A 84 -13.31 22.47 -6.09
C LEU A 84 -14.27 21.49 -6.79
N PRO A 85 -15.33 21.95 -7.47
CA PRO A 85 -16.29 21.06 -8.13
C PRO A 85 -15.70 20.31 -9.34
N PHE A 86 -15.88 18.99 -9.34
CA PHE A 86 -15.58 18.07 -10.44
C PHE A 86 -16.54 16.87 -10.39
N ASP A 87 -16.62 16.12 -11.49
CA ASP A 87 -17.54 14.99 -11.63
C ASP A 87 -16.86 13.64 -11.39
N ALA A 88 -15.60 13.51 -11.79
CA ALA A 88 -14.79 12.30 -11.65
C ALA A 88 -13.32 12.65 -11.39
N ALA A 89 -12.54 11.71 -10.83
CA ALA A 89 -11.13 11.96 -10.53
C ALA A 89 -10.27 10.70 -10.51
N TRP A 90 -8.96 10.91 -10.63
CA TRP A 90 -7.95 9.87 -10.57
C TRP A 90 -6.69 10.40 -9.86
N THR A 91 -6.22 9.69 -8.84
CA THR A 91 -4.98 10.04 -8.13
C THR A 91 -4.15 8.80 -7.86
N GLY A 92 -2.88 8.97 -7.56
CA GLY A 92 -2.01 7.87 -7.22
C GLY A 92 -0.57 8.29 -7.10
N VAL A 93 0.28 7.28 -6.90
CA VAL A 93 1.72 7.43 -6.88
C VAL A 93 2.31 6.72 -8.09
N ALA A 94 3.24 7.38 -8.77
CA ALA A 94 3.89 6.88 -9.96
C ALA A 94 5.38 7.20 -9.94
N ASN A 95 6.13 6.40 -10.69
CA ASN A 95 7.46 6.78 -11.15
C ASN A 95 7.40 7.17 -12.61
N HIS A 96 8.26 8.10 -13.00
CA HIS A 96 8.41 8.51 -14.38
C HIS A 96 9.58 7.75 -15.01
N THR A 97 9.30 7.07 -16.12
CA THR A 97 10.30 6.38 -16.94
C THR A 97 10.30 6.98 -18.35
N PRO A 98 11.33 6.76 -19.19
CA PRO A 98 11.31 7.21 -20.58
C PRO A 98 10.09 6.72 -21.37
N GLY A 99 9.54 5.55 -21.01
CA GLY A 99 8.32 4.99 -21.61
C GLY A 99 7.00 5.53 -21.02
N GLY A 100 7.06 6.60 -20.22
CA GLY A 100 5.92 7.23 -19.57
C GLY A 100 5.79 6.89 -18.08
N PRO A 101 4.72 7.37 -17.43
CA PRO A 101 4.50 7.13 -16.02
C PRO A 101 4.10 5.67 -15.75
N VAL A 102 4.72 5.08 -14.73
CA VAL A 102 4.46 3.73 -14.22
C VAL A 102 3.75 3.88 -12.88
N MET A 103 2.50 3.44 -12.81
CA MET A 103 1.67 3.57 -11.61
C MET A 103 2.06 2.54 -10.57
N HIS A 104 2.49 3.00 -9.39
CA HIS A 104 2.78 2.15 -8.23
C HIS A 104 1.49 1.74 -7.52
N ASN A 105 0.57 2.69 -7.37
CA ASN A 105 -0.81 2.50 -6.93
C ASN A 105 -1.64 3.69 -7.43
N SER A 106 -2.93 3.46 -7.71
CA SER A 106 -3.82 4.56 -8.09
C SER A 106 -5.27 4.26 -7.77
N TYR A 107 -6.07 5.31 -7.65
CA TYR A 107 -7.43 5.29 -7.14
C TYR A 107 -8.36 6.11 -8.03
N LEU A 108 -9.42 5.46 -8.48
CA LEU A 108 -10.43 6.00 -9.37
C LEU A 108 -11.66 6.41 -8.57
N TYR A 109 -12.08 7.65 -8.73
CA TYR A 109 -13.27 8.21 -8.10
C TYR A 109 -14.32 8.50 -9.17
N ARG A 110 -15.49 7.83 -9.06
CA ARG A 110 -16.59 7.91 -10.03
C ARG A 110 -16.16 7.56 -11.46
N LEU A 111 -15.20 6.65 -11.59
CA LEU A 111 -14.74 6.10 -12.86
C LEU A 111 -14.79 4.57 -12.82
N PRO A 112 -15.12 3.91 -13.94
CA PRO A 112 -15.23 2.45 -13.98
C PRO A 112 -13.86 1.78 -13.99
N HIS A 113 -13.82 0.50 -13.58
CA HIS A 113 -12.58 -0.30 -13.55
C HIS A 113 -11.85 -0.36 -14.91
N ALA A 114 -12.60 -0.33 -16.02
CA ALA A 114 -12.04 -0.34 -17.38
C ALA A 114 -11.18 0.90 -17.70
N PHE A 115 -11.41 2.03 -17.01
CA PHE A 115 -10.78 3.32 -17.27
C PHE A 115 -9.25 3.21 -17.36
N PHE A 116 -8.63 2.62 -16.34
CA PHE A 116 -7.17 2.52 -16.27
C PHE A 116 -6.61 1.58 -17.35
N THR A 117 -7.30 0.48 -17.62
CA THR A 117 -6.86 -0.48 -18.64
C THR A 117 -6.88 0.13 -20.04
N ASP A 118 -7.89 0.95 -20.31
CA ASP A 118 -8.01 1.65 -21.59
C ASP A 118 -7.04 2.83 -21.69
N TRP A 119 -6.85 3.58 -20.59
CA TRP A 119 -5.88 4.67 -20.54
C TRP A 119 -4.46 4.18 -20.89
N LYS A 120 -4.07 2.99 -20.42
CA LYS A 120 -2.76 2.39 -20.78
C LYS A 120 -2.52 2.29 -22.29
N ARG A 121 -3.57 2.21 -23.11
CA ARG A 121 -3.48 2.12 -24.58
C ARG A 121 -3.31 3.47 -25.28
N VAL A 122 -3.57 4.56 -24.57
CA VAL A 122 -3.50 5.94 -25.09
C VAL A 122 -2.51 6.80 -24.31
N ARG A 123 -1.88 6.28 -23.25
CA ARG A 123 -0.94 7.02 -22.40
C ARG A 123 0.25 7.65 -23.15
N ASP A 124 0.65 7.06 -24.28
CA ASP A 124 1.72 7.54 -25.16
C ASP A 124 1.36 8.85 -25.86
N CYS A 125 0.06 9.09 -26.05
CA CYS A 125 -0.50 10.29 -26.66
C CYS A 125 -1.30 11.17 -25.67
N ASP A 126 -1.22 10.89 -24.37
CA ASP A 126 -1.83 11.69 -23.31
C ASP A 126 -1.00 12.97 -23.05
N PRO A 127 -1.51 14.18 -23.39
CA PRO A 127 -0.77 15.42 -23.20
C PRO A 127 -0.51 15.75 -21.72
N LEU A 128 -1.40 15.32 -20.82
CA LEU A 128 -1.27 15.54 -19.38
C LEU A 128 -0.13 14.68 -18.84
N ALA A 129 -0.09 13.39 -19.21
CA ALA A 129 0.99 12.48 -18.83
C ALA A 129 2.35 12.91 -19.41
N HIS A 130 2.36 13.42 -20.64
CA HIS A 130 3.59 13.95 -21.24
C HIS A 130 4.12 15.16 -20.47
N ARG A 131 3.23 16.08 -20.08
CA ARG A 131 3.63 17.27 -19.30
C ARG A 131 4.20 16.90 -17.93
N THR A 132 3.59 15.94 -17.22
CA THR A 132 4.12 15.50 -15.91
C THR A 132 5.48 14.82 -16.04
N LEU A 133 5.71 14.05 -17.12
CA LEU A 133 6.99 13.42 -17.42
C LEU A 133 8.14 14.43 -17.58
N HIS A 134 7.84 15.59 -18.17
CA HIS A 134 8.83 16.67 -18.38
C HIS A 134 9.00 17.63 -17.20
N GLY A 135 8.56 17.23 -16.01
CA GLY A 135 8.92 17.91 -14.76
C GLY A 135 8.14 19.18 -14.45
N ALA A 136 6.91 19.32 -14.98
CA ALA A 136 5.98 20.40 -14.61
C ALA A 136 5.38 20.21 -13.20
N TYR A 137 6.22 19.92 -12.21
CA TYR A 137 5.80 19.71 -10.82
C TYR A 137 5.23 20.99 -10.21
N GLY A 138 4.11 20.86 -9.50
CA GLY A 138 3.41 21.96 -8.87
C GLY A 138 2.71 22.91 -9.83
N ARG A 139 2.63 22.60 -11.12
CA ARG A 139 1.89 23.39 -12.11
C ARG A 139 0.77 22.60 -12.75
N ALA A 140 -0.46 23.09 -12.64
CA ALA A 140 -1.62 22.45 -13.20
C ALA A 140 -1.65 22.59 -14.73
N ALA A 141 -2.12 21.54 -15.38
CA ALA A 141 -2.44 21.51 -16.79
C ALA A 141 -3.95 21.42 -16.94
N ILE A 142 -4.54 22.39 -17.64
CA ILE A 142 -5.94 22.37 -18.04
C ILE A 142 -5.99 21.94 -19.51
N LEU A 143 -6.93 21.06 -19.83
CA LEU A 143 -7.15 20.56 -21.18
C LEU A 143 -8.65 20.42 -21.45
N SER A 144 -9.09 20.87 -22.63
CA SER A 144 -10.45 20.60 -23.11
C SER A 144 -10.42 19.51 -24.18
N VAL A 145 -11.40 18.61 -24.18
CA VAL A 145 -11.48 17.50 -25.17
C VAL A 145 -11.58 17.98 -26.62
N VAL A 146 -12.08 19.21 -26.83
CA VAL A 146 -12.22 19.85 -28.16
C VAL A 146 -11.00 20.64 -28.59
N GLU A 147 -9.91 20.61 -27.80
CA GLU A 147 -8.70 21.36 -28.10
C GLU A 147 -8.11 20.93 -29.47
N PRO A 148 -7.75 21.89 -30.34
CA PRO A 148 -7.12 21.58 -31.62
C PRO A 148 -5.80 20.83 -31.42
N GLY A 149 -5.53 19.85 -32.29
CA GLY A 149 -4.26 19.10 -32.26
C GLY A 149 -4.20 17.93 -31.27
N LEU A 150 -5.28 17.65 -30.52
CA LEU A 150 -5.36 16.42 -29.72
C LEU A 150 -5.36 15.16 -30.60
N ASP A 151 -4.56 14.16 -30.21
CA ASP A 151 -4.55 12.83 -30.84
C ASP A 151 -5.95 12.20 -30.79
N GLY A 152 -6.41 11.66 -31.92
CA GLY A 152 -7.74 11.07 -32.05
C GLY A 152 -7.98 9.94 -31.06
N ARG A 153 -6.98 9.10 -30.76
CA ARG A 153 -7.12 7.99 -29.81
C ARG A 153 -7.36 8.51 -28.39
N PHE A 154 -6.62 9.55 -27.99
CA PHE A 154 -6.80 10.18 -26.68
C PHE A 154 -8.16 10.86 -26.59
N ARG A 155 -8.57 11.57 -27.65
CA ARG A 155 -9.91 12.20 -27.73
C ARG A 155 -11.03 11.17 -27.61
N ASP A 156 -10.95 10.07 -28.35
CA ASP A 156 -11.95 8.99 -28.31
C ASP A 156 -12.03 8.35 -26.92
N TRP A 157 -10.88 8.21 -26.23
CA TRP A 157 -10.84 7.76 -24.84
C TRP A 157 -11.54 8.76 -23.91
N CYS A 158 -11.27 10.06 -24.03
CA CYS A 158 -11.99 11.09 -23.29
C CYS A 158 -13.50 11.03 -23.54
N VAL A 159 -13.94 10.92 -24.80
CA VAL A 159 -15.36 10.83 -25.18
C VAL A 159 -16.00 9.57 -24.60
N LYS A 160 -15.34 8.42 -24.68
CA LYS A 160 -15.82 7.13 -24.11
C LYS A 160 -16.17 7.26 -22.63
N TYR A 161 -15.39 8.02 -21.87
CA TYR A 161 -15.58 8.21 -20.43
C TYR A 161 -16.28 9.54 -20.08
N GLY A 162 -16.76 10.28 -21.08
CA GLY A 162 -17.45 11.55 -20.90
C GLY A 162 -16.57 12.65 -20.32
N LEU A 163 -15.25 12.65 -20.54
CA LEU A 163 -14.32 13.63 -19.98
C LEU A 163 -14.24 14.85 -20.92
N ALA A 164 -15.00 15.90 -20.63
CA ALA A 164 -15.03 17.09 -21.49
C ALA A 164 -13.96 18.13 -21.11
N GLN A 165 -13.70 18.27 -19.81
CA GLN A 165 -12.68 19.16 -19.25
C GLN A 165 -11.82 18.35 -18.30
N LEU A 166 -10.50 18.46 -18.44
CA LEU A 166 -9.53 17.71 -17.68
C LEU A 166 -8.56 18.68 -17.01
N MET A 167 -8.20 18.42 -15.75
CA MET A 167 -7.12 19.13 -15.09
C MET A 167 -6.23 18.16 -14.32
N CYS A 168 -4.91 18.27 -14.52
CA CYS A 168 -3.92 17.42 -13.86
C CYS A 168 -2.81 18.26 -13.24
N VAL A 169 -2.37 17.87 -12.04
CA VAL A 169 -1.18 18.40 -11.37
C VAL A 169 -0.40 17.26 -10.72
N CYS A 170 0.91 17.41 -10.58
CA CYS A 170 1.75 16.43 -9.88
C CYS A 170 2.78 17.10 -8.99
N THR A 171 3.25 16.38 -7.97
CA THR A 171 4.37 16.77 -7.12
C THR A 171 5.36 15.63 -6.96
N PHE A 172 6.64 15.94 -6.90
CA PHE A 172 7.71 14.97 -6.71
C PHE A 172 8.22 14.99 -5.29
N ASP A 173 8.05 13.88 -4.57
CA ASP A 173 8.66 13.72 -3.25
C ASP A 173 10.09 13.20 -3.40
N ARG A 174 11.06 14.10 -3.20
CA ARG A 174 12.49 13.80 -3.28
C ARG A 174 12.95 12.79 -2.23
N ARG A 175 12.22 12.60 -1.13
CA ARG A 175 12.59 11.66 -0.06
C ARG A 175 12.46 10.21 -0.53
N PHE A 176 11.41 9.93 -1.30
CA PHE A 176 11.09 8.59 -1.80
C PHE A 176 11.37 8.41 -3.28
N GLY A 177 11.63 9.51 -4.00
CA GLY A 177 11.79 9.50 -5.45
C GLY A 177 10.49 9.20 -6.19
N LEU A 178 9.34 9.50 -5.58
CA LEU A 178 8.01 9.15 -6.08
C LEU A 178 7.24 10.39 -6.50
N THR A 179 6.44 10.29 -7.57
CA THR A 179 5.55 11.36 -8.01
C THR A 179 4.12 11.07 -7.58
N THR A 180 3.49 11.99 -6.86
CA THR A 180 2.04 11.96 -6.63
C THR A 180 1.36 12.79 -7.71
N PHE A 181 0.33 12.26 -8.35
CA PHE A 181 -0.47 12.99 -9.34
C PHE A 181 -1.93 13.08 -8.90
N LEU A 182 -2.62 14.11 -9.39
CA LEU A 182 -4.03 14.35 -9.13
C LEU A 182 -4.68 14.86 -10.42
N SER A 183 -5.60 14.07 -10.96
CA SER A 183 -6.42 14.40 -12.13
C SER A 183 -7.89 14.50 -11.75
N ILE A 184 -8.57 15.55 -12.20
CA ILE A 184 -10.01 15.74 -12.05
C ILE A 184 -10.64 16.05 -13.40
N TYR A 185 -11.90 15.69 -13.53
CA TYR A 185 -12.64 15.73 -14.78
C TYR A 185 -14.02 16.34 -14.58
N ARG A 186 -14.46 17.14 -15.56
CA ARG A 186 -15.86 17.56 -15.68
C ARG A 186 -16.47 16.99 -16.96
N HIS A 187 -17.72 16.56 -16.87
CA HIS A 187 -18.48 16.02 -18.01
C HIS A 187 -19.04 17.12 -18.91
N ALA A 188 -19.28 18.30 -18.35
CA ALA A 188 -19.87 19.41 -19.07
C ALA A 188 -18.81 20.24 -19.80
N LEU A 189 -18.91 20.32 -21.14
CA LEU A 189 -17.99 21.11 -21.96
C LEU A 189 -18.07 22.62 -21.64
N ASN A 190 -19.25 23.11 -21.26
CA ASN A 190 -19.50 24.52 -20.94
C ASN A 190 -19.07 24.95 -19.53
N ARG A 191 -18.33 24.11 -18.80
CA ARG A 191 -17.78 24.41 -17.47
C ARG A 191 -16.26 24.22 -17.43
N PRO A 192 -15.48 24.99 -18.23
CA PRO A 192 -14.03 24.86 -18.27
C PRO A 192 -13.40 25.13 -16.90
N PHE A 193 -12.26 24.48 -16.63
CA PHE A 193 -11.45 24.85 -15.47
C PHE A 193 -10.85 26.24 -15.71
N THR A 194 -10.83 27.06 -14.65
CA THR A 194 -10.26 28.41 -14.68
C THR A 194 -8.83 28.42 -14.16
N GLU A 195 -8.09 29.51 -14.37
CA GLU A 195 -6.79 29.66 -13.70
C GLU A 195 -6.90 29.73 -12.17
N GLU A 196 -8.04 30.16 -11.64
CA GLU A 196 -8.29 30.12 -10.20
C GLU A 196 -8.44 28.67 -9.72
N ASP A 197 -9.15 27.83 -10.48
CA ASP A 197 -9.24 26.39 -10.22
C ASP A 197 -7.84 25.77 -10.21
N ALA A 198 -7.00 26.11 -11.20
CA ALA A 198 -5.60 25.66 -11.27
C ALA A 198 -4.80 26.04 -10.01
N ARG A 199 -4.85 27.30 -9.57
CA ARG A 199 -4.13 27.75 -8.36
C ARG A 199 -4.57 27.00 -7.10
N ARG A 200 -5.89 26.86 -6.89
CA ARG A 200 -6.44 26.06 -5.77
C ARG A 200 -5.93 24.63 -5.79
N TYR A 201 -5.81 24.06 -6.98
CA TYR A 201 -5.39 22.68 -7.19
C TYR A 201 -3.87 22.49 -7.00
N GLU A 202 -3.06 23.46 -7.42
CA GLU A 202 -1.62 23.53 -7.19
C GLU A 202 -1.28 23.65 -5.69
N ASP A 203 -2.07 24.40 -4.92
CA ASP A 203 -1.88 24.50 -3.47
C ASP A 203 -2.11 23.14 -2.77
N VAL A 204 -3.00 22.28 -3.29
CA VAL A 204 -3.39 21.02 -2.65
C VAL A 204 -2.40 19.87 -2.88
N ILE A 205 -1.71 19.82 -4.02
CA ILE A 205 -1.00 18.59 -4.44
C ILE A 205 0.11 18.14 -3.48
N ALA A 206 0.85 19.08 -2.90
CA ALA A 206 1.88 18.78 -1.91
C ALA A 206 1.28 18.31 -0.58
N HIS A 207 0.14 18.88 -0.17
CA HIS A 207 -0.58 18.44 1.01
C HIS A 207 -1.17 17.04 0.84
N LEU A 208 -1.66 16.69 -0.35
CA LEU A 208 -2.08 15.33 -0.66
C LEU A 208 -0.91 14.34 -0.51
N ALA A 209 0.25 14.61 -1.11
CA ALA A 209 1.42 13.74 -1.00
C ALA A 209 1.86 13.53 0.46
N ALA A 210 1.87 14.60 1.26
CA ALA A 210 2.17 14.52 2.69
C ALA A 210 1.09 13.74 3.47
N ALA A 211 -0.19 13.96 3.17
CA ALA A 211 -1.31 13.29 3.82
C ALA A 211 -1.35 11.78 3.50
N LEU A 212 -1.01 11.38 2.27
CA LEU A 212 -0.81 9.98 1.91
C LEU A 212 0.24 9.36 2.85
N THR A 213 1.43 9.97 2.97
CA THR A 213 2.50 9.48 3.87
C THR A 213 2.03 9.34 5.32
N ILE A 214 1.35 10.36 5.86
CA ILE A 214 0.78 10.34 7.22
C ILE A 214 -0.20 9.17 7.37
N ASN A 215 -1.05 8.93 6.37
CA ASN A 215 -2.02 7.85 6.40
C ASN A 215 -1.37 6.46 6.44
N ARG A 216 -0.34 6.23 5.62
CA ARG A 216 0.41 4.96 5.64
C ARG A 216 1.07 4.73 7.01
N ALA A 217 1.67 5.77 7.60
CA ALA A 217 2.29 5.71 8.92
C ALA A 217 1.26 5.45 10.05
N ALA A 218 0.13 6.15 10.01
CA ALA A 218 -0.93 6.00 10.99
C ALA A 218 -1.55 4.58 10.95
N GLN A 219 -1.71 3.98 9.76
CA GLN A 219 -2.18 2.60 9.63
C GLN A 219 -1.26 1.61 10.34
N LEU A 220 0.06 1.69 10.10
CA LEU A 220 1.02 0.80 10.77
C LEU A 220 1.03 1.02 12.29
N THR A 221 0.89 2.26 12.75
CA THR A 221 0.84 2.59 14.17
C THR A 221 -0.39 1.99 14.86
N ARG A 222 -1.58 2.06 14.24
CA ARG A 222 -2.80 1.45 14.80
C ARG A 222 -2.64 -0.05 14.97
N LEU A 223 -2.08 -0.72 13.97
CA LEU A 223 -1.81 -2.15 14.01
C LEU A 223 -0.75 -2.52 15.06
N ARG A 224 0.17 -1.62 15.42
CA ARG A 224 1.22 -1.88 16.44
C ARG A 224 0.65 -2.30 17.78
N SER A 225 -0.51 -1.77 18.15
CA SER A 225 -1.22 -2.16 19.37
C SER A 225 -1.61 -3.65 19.41
N GLU A 226 -1.70 -4.31 18.25
CA GLU A 226 -2.18 -5.69 18.09
C GLU A 226 -1.06 -6.72 17.86
N ALA A 227 0.20 -6.29 17.70
CA ALA A 227 1.30 -7.18 17.28
C ALA A 227 2.09 -7.81 18.44
N ALA A 228 2.62 -9.02 18.19
CA ALA A 228 3.67 -9.62 19.01
C ALA A 228 4.93 -8.71 19.03
N ALA A 229 5.60 -8.64 20.18
CA ALA A 229 6.69 -7.68 20.45
C ALA A 229 7.88 -7.69 19.46
N SER A 230 8.08 -8.77 18.70
CA SER A 230 9.17 -8.93 17.73
C SER A 230 8.76 -8.77 16.26
N THR A 231 7.50 -8.46 15.98
CA THR A 231 7.01 -8.25 14.61
C THR A 231 7.19 -6.80 14.21
N VAL A 232 7.85 -6.57 13.08
CA VAL A 232 8.03 -5.26 12.44
C VAL A 232 7.21 -5.21 11.16
N ARG A 233 6.72 -4.02 10.81
CA ARG A 233 5.81 -3.84 9.68
C ARG A 233 6.32 -2.87 8.64
N ALA A 234 5.78 -3.03 7.43
CA ALA A 234 5.98 -2.09 6.35
C ALA A 234 4.77 -2.03 5.41
N ILE A 235 4.71 -0.98 4.61
CA ILE A 235 3.79 -0.83 3.48
C ILE A 235 4.63 -0.63 2.24
N CYS A 236 4.35 -1.43 1.21
CA CYS A 236 5.03 -1.34 -0.07
C CYS A 236 4.02 -1.43 -1.23
N ASP A 237 4.47 -1.08 -2.42
CA ASP A 237 3.71 -1.31 -3.66
C ASP A 237 4.12 -2.59 -4.39
N ASN A 238 3.49 -2.84 -5.54
CA ASN A 238 3.73 -4.04 -6.37
C ASN A 238 5.15 -4.11 -6.99
N PHE A 239 5.92 -3.01 -6.93
CA PHE A 239 7.32 -2.97 -7.34
C PHE A 239 8.28 -3.17 -6.15
N GLY A 240 7.71 -3.37 -4.96
CA GLY A 240 8.44 -3.51 -3.71
C GLY A 240 9.05 -2.22 -3.21
N VAL A 241 8.66 -1.05 -3.73
CA VAL A 241 9.12 0.22 -3.16
C VAL A 241 8.41 0.45 -1.83
N LEU A 242 9.17 0.80 -0.81
CA LEU A 242 8.65 1.03 0.54
C LEU A 242 8.04 2.43 0.63
N HIS A 243 6.76 2.49 1.03
CA HIS A 243 6.05 3.74 1.30
C HIS A 243 6.19 4.14 2.78
N HIS A 244 6.19 3.14 3.67
CA HIS A 244 6.47 3.33 5.09
C HIS A 244 6.98 2.04 5.71
N ALA A 245 7.81 2.13 6.75
CA ALA A 245 8.30 0.97 7.50
C ALA A 245 8.61 1.35 8.95
N ASP A 246 8.42 0.39 9.86
CA ASP A 246 8.82 0.55 11.26
C ASP A 246 10.34 0.74 11.37
N ALA A 247 10.80 1.47 12.39
CA ALA A 247 12.23 1.77 12.60
C ALA A 247 13.14 0.51 12.66
N GLY A 248 12.61 -0.64 13.08
CA GLY A 248 13.34 -1.92 13.14
C GLY A 248 13.27 -2.76 11.86
N PHE A 249 12.43 -2.40 10.88
CA PHE A 249 12.17 -3.21 9.70
C PHE A 249 13.44 -3.55 8.92
N GLY A 250 14.29 -2.54 8.71
CA GLY A 250 15.52 -2.73 7.96
C GLY A 250 16.56 -3.62 8.63
N ALA A 251 16.59 -3.64 9.97
CA ALA A 251 17.48 -4.52 10.71
C ALA A 251 17.07 -5.99 10.52
N VAL A 252 15.75 -6.27 10.53
CA VAL A 252 15.24 -7.62 10.30
C VAL A 252 15.49 -8.07 8.86
N LEU A 253 15.25 -7.22 7.85
CA LEU A 253 15.54 -7.56 6.45
C LEU A 253 17.02 -7.88 6.21
N ARG A 254 17.94 -7.13 6.84
CA ARG A 254 19.39 -7.38 6.71
C ARG A 254 19.86 -8.70 7.32
N SER A 255 19.05 -9.35 8.16
CA SER A 255 19.39 -10.70 8.65
C SER A 255 19.30 -11.78 7.57
N GLU A 256 18.44 -11.58 6.57
CA GLU A 256 18.29 -12.45 5.40
C GLU A 256 19.13 -11.93 4.21
N TRP A 257 19.16 -10.61 4.03
CA TRP A 257 19.83 -9.94 2.92
C TRP A 257 20.79 -8.85 3.43
N PRO A 258 22.05 -9.20 3.76
CA PRO A 258 23.01 -8.26 4.36
C PRO A 258 23.27 -7.00 3.52
N ASP A 259 23.28 -7.13 2.19
CA ASP A 259 23.57 -6.04 1.24
C ASP A 259 22.36 -5.14 0.93
N TRP A 260 21.26 -5.31 1.65
CA TRP A 260 20.03 -4.56 1.38
C TRP A 260 20.14 -3.07 1.75
N ALA A 261 19.88 -2.19 0.76
CA ALA A 261 20.10 -0.74 0.84
C ALA A 261 18.89 0.12 1.21
N GLY A 262 17.75 -0.47 1.60
CA GLY A 262 16.72 0.26 2.35
C GLY A 262 15.47 0.76 1.61
N SER A 263 15.50 0.95 0.29
CA SER A 263 14.42 1.64 -0.44
C SER A 263 13.44 0.71 -1.18
N ARG A 264 13.91 -0.45 -1.63
CA ARG A 264 13.12 -1.43 -2.36
C ARG A 264 13.36 -2.83 -1.81
N LEU A 265 12.29 -3.60 -1.66
CA LEU A 265 12.36 -5.00 -1.26
C LEU A 265 13.25 -5.83 -2.21
N PRO A 266 13.96 -6.85 -1.69
CA PRO A 266 14.78 -7.74 -2.53
C PRO A 266 13.97 -8.41 -3.66
N PRO A 267 14.56 -8.64 -4.85
CA PRO A 267 13.84 -9.17 -6.02
C PRO A 267 13.11 -10.50 -5.77
N ALA A 268 13.76 -11.44 -5.09
CA ALA A 268 13.16 -12.73 -4.73
C ALA A 268 11.86 -12.55 -3.92
N PHE A 269 11.82 -11.52 -3.10
CA PHE A 269 10.67 -11.23 -2.29
C PHE A 269 9.56 -10.52 -3.09
N VAL A 270 9.91 -9.59 -3.99
CA VAL A 270 8.94 -8.98 -4.92
C VAL A 270 8.25 -10.05 -5.78
N GLU A 271 8.99 -11.06 -6.23
CA GLU A 271 8.42 -12.18 -6.99
C GLU A 271 7.42 -13.01 -6.16
N HIS A 272 7.73 -13.26 -4.88
CA HIS A 272 6.81 -13.93 -3.95
C HIS A 272 5.54 -13.11 -3.74
N LEU A 273 5.64 -11.79 -3.54
CA LEU A 273 4.48 -10.89 -3.42
C LEU A 273 3.56 -11.02 -4.63
N ARG A 274 4.11 -10.99 -5.84
CA ARG A 274 3.31 -11.04 -7.08
C ARG A 274 2.62 -12.38 -7.30
N ARG A 275 3.30 -13.49 -6.99
CA ARG A 275 2.82 -14.84 -7.32
C ARG A 275 2.04 -15.51 -6.19
N ARG A 276 2.34 -15.16 -4.94
CA ARG A 276 1.90 -15.91 -3.75
C ARG A 276 1.61 -14.99 -2.56
N ALA A 277 1.01 -13.82 -2.79
CA ALA A 277 0.66 -12.87 -1.73
C ALA A 277 -0.11 -13.49 -0.55
N SER A 278 -0.95 -14.50 -0.80
CA SER A 278 -1.74 -15.19 0.23
C SER A 278 -0.95 -16.20 1.06
N GLN A 279 0.29 -16.54 0.66
CA GLN A 279 1.14 -17.47 1.39
C GLN A 279 2.25 -16.70 2.13
N PRO A 280 2.60 -17.10 3.36
CA PRO A 280 3.74 -16.53 4.03
C PRO A 280 5.04 -16.84 3.26
N TYR A 281 5.96 -15.88 3.26
CA TYR A 281 7.34 -16.11 2.86
C TYR A 281 8.12 -16.64 4.06
N SER A 282 8.89 -17.71 3.84
CA SER A 282 9.79 -18.27 4.84
C SER A 282 11.19 -18.33 4.26
N GLY A 283 12.05 -17.41 4.72
CA GLY A 283 13.48 -17.39 4.42
C GLY A 283 14.28 -18.17 5.45
N ASP A 284 15.60 -18.02 5.43
CA ASP A 284 16.51 -18.68 6.36
C ASP A 284 16.51 -18.02 7.76
N ALA A 285 16.49 -16.69 7.80
CA ALA A 285 16.59 -15.86 8.99
C ALA A 285 15.26 -15.19 9.37
N LEU A 286 14.30 -15.06 8.44
CA LEU A 286 13.02 -14.39 8.70
C LEU A 286 11.80 -15.14 8.17
N CYS A 287 10.64 -14.80 8.73
CA CYS A 287 9.34 -15.19 8.21
C CYS A 287 8.49 -13.94 8.04
N MET A 288 7.63 -13.94 7.03
CA MET A 288 6.81 -12.76 6.78
C MET A 288 5.49 -13.10 6.12
N ARG A 289 4.48 -12.33 6.53
CA ARG A 289 3.11 -12.36 6.02
C ARG A 289 2.85 -11.12 5.18
N CYS A 290 2.17 -11.32 4.06
CA CYS A 290 1.79 -10.26 3.13
C CYS A 290 0.28 -10.17 3.09
N MET A 291 -0.25 -8.95 3.14
CA MET A 291 -1.68 -8.70 3.09
C MET A 291 -1.94 -7.59 2.06
N PRO A 292 -2.69 -7.85 0.98
CA PRO A 292 -3.05 -6.79 0.04
C PRO A 292 -3.96 -5.76 0.74
N VAL A 293 -3.74 -4.48 0.49
CA VAL A 293 -4.52 -3.36 1.04
C VAL A 293 -4.64 -2.24 -0.01
N ALA A 294 -5.82 -2.13 -0.62
CA ALA A 294 -6.18 -1.16 -1.65
C ALA A 294 -5.02 -0.74 -2.60
N GLY A 295 -4.50 -1.70 -3.38
CA GLY A 295 -3.45 -1.45 -4.37
C GLY A 295 -2.02 -1.42 -3.80
N LEU A 296 -1.85 -1.60 -2.50
CA LEU A 296 -0.58 -1.74 -1.79
C LEU A 296 -0.51 -3.10 -1.09
N PHE A 297 0.63 -3.41 -0.49
CA PHE A 297 0.84 -4.56 0.38
C PHE A 297 1.31 -4.12 1.75
N GLN A 298 0.60 -4.60 2.77
CA GLN A 298 1.04 -4.54 4.14
C GLN A 298 1.86 -5.79 4.46
N LEU A 299 3.03 -5.56 5.03
CA LEU A 299 3.99 -6.58 5.40
C LEU A 299 4.08 -6.69 6.91
N GLU A 300 4.13 -7.92 7.40
CA GLU A 300 4.51 -8.24 8.76
C GLU A 300 5.69 -9.18 8.71
N VAL A 301 6.84 -8.72 9.18
CA VAL A 301 8.10 -9.44 9.18
C VAL A 301 8.49 -9.72 10.63
N ARG A 302 8.96 -10.94 10.87
CA ARG A 302 9.57 -11.29 12.15
C ARG A 302 10.79 -12.17 11.92
N PRO A 303 11.76 -12.17 12.84
CA PRO A 303 12.80 -13.19 12.84
C PRO A 303 12.19 -14.60 12.83
N ARG A 304 12.86 -15.51 12.13
CA ARG A 304 12.47 -16.91 12.07
C ARG A 304 12.78 -17.56 13.41
N SER A 305 11.75 -18.10 14.05
CA SER A 305 11.89 -18.83 15.31
C SER A 305 12.41 -20.25 15.05
N LEU A 306 12.86 -20.93 16.11
CA LEU A 306 13.27 -22.32 16.02
C LEU A 306 12.11 -23.25 15.61
N LEU A 307 10.87 -22.93 16.01
CA LEU A 307 9.69 -23.71 15.61
C LEU A 307 9.38 -23.60 14.11
N ASP A 308 9.69 -22.47 13.47
CA ASP A 308 9.50 -22.30 12.01
C ASP A 308 10.47 -23.17 11.19
N ARG A 309 11.43 -23.84 11.83
CA ARG A 309 12.34 -24.81 11.21
C ARG A 309 11.78 -26.23 11.25
N LEU A 310 10.75 -26.46 12.06
CA LEU A 310 10.06 -27.73 12.15
C LEU A 310 9.10 -27.91 10.98
N SER A 311 9.04 -29.13 10.45
CA SER A 311 7.95 -29.51 9.55
C SER A 311 6.63 -29.54 10.31
N PRO A 312 5.47 -29.45 9.61
CA PRO A 312 4.16 -29.52 10.27
C PRO A 312 4.00 -30.76 11.16
N ARG A 313 4.54 -31.91 10.75
CA ARG A 313 4.49 -33.16 11.51
C ARG A 313 5.43 -33.14 12.74
N GLU A 314 6.63 -32.57 12.59
CA GLU A 314 7.57 -32.38 13.72
C GLU A 314 6.99 -31.43 14.78
N LEU A 315 6.39 -30.32 14.35
CA LEU A 315 5.75 -29.34 15.24
C LEU A 315 4.56 -29.96 15.97
N ALA A 316 3.70 -30.70 15.27
CA ALA A 316 2.57 -31.40 15.88
C ALA A 316 3.04 -32.40 16.96
N ALA A 317 4.07 -33.20 16.65
CA ALA A 317 4.64 -34.14 17.60
C ALA A 317 5.20 -33.43 18.86
N ILE A 318 5.98 -32.35 18.68
CA ILE A 318 6.52 -31.55 19.80
C ILE A 318 5.40 -30.94 20.66
N ARG A 319 4.34 -30.40 20.05
CA ARG A 319 3.22 -29.80 20.78
C ARG A 319 2.51 -30.82 21.65
N TYR A 320 2.06 -31.94 21.07
CA TYR A 320 1.40 -33.01 21.82
C TYR A 320 2.30 -33.61 22.90
N TYR A 321 3.60 -33.76 22.62
CA TYR A 321 4.53 -34.29 23.60
C TYR A 321 4.82 -33.28 24.75
N GLY A 322 4.82 -31.98 24.43
CA GLY A 322 4.94 -30.87 25.37
C GLY A 322 3.74 -30.70 26.30
N GLU A 323 2.55 -31.13 25.88
CA GLU A 323 1.34 -31.23 26.73
C GLU A 323 1.43 -32.35 27.79
N GLY A 324 2.55 -33.08 27.86
CA GLY A 324 2.76 -34.16 28.83
C GLY A 324 2.45 -35.55 28.29
N ARG A 325 1.87 -35.68 27.10
CA ARG A 325 1.52 -36.97 26.49
C ARG A 325 2.74 -37.88 26.31
N SER A 326 2.50 -39.18 26.38
CA SER A 326 3.46 -40.25 26.09
C SER A 326 3.60 -40.49 24.58
N HIS A 327 4.67 -41.17 24.17
CA HIS A 327 4.89 -41.53 22.76
C HIS A 327 3.72 -42.30 22.12
N LYS A 328 3.03 -43.16 22.91
CA LYS A 328 1.88 -43.93 22.43
C LYS A 328 0.66 -43.04 22.20
N GLU A 329 0.40 -42.10 23.12
CA GLU A 329 -0.73 -41.17 23.01
C GLU A 329 -0.53 -40.17 21.87
N VAL A 330 0.70 -39.67 21.67
CA VAL A 330 1.03 -38.82 20.51
C VAL A 330 0.84 -39.61 19.21
N ALA A 331 1.26 -40.87 19.18
CA ALA A 331 1.11 -41.75 18.01
C ALA A 331 -0.37 -41.99 17.65
N GLN A 332 -1.19 -42.25 18.67
CA GLN A 332 -2.63 -42.39 18.52
C GLN A 332 -3.27 -41.10 18.00
N GLN A 333 -2.93 -39.95 18.59
CA GLN A 333 -3.48 -38.64 18.20
C GLN A 333 -3.09 -38.23 16.77
N MET A 334 -1.90 -38.61 16.32
CA MET A 334 -1.38 -38.28 14.99
C MET A 334 -1.67 -39.37 13.93
N GLU A 335 -2.32 -40.47 14.33
CA GLU A 335 -2.62 -41.64 13.49
C GLU A 335 -1.39 -42.22 12.79
N ILE A 336 -0.29 -42.39 13.54
CA ILE A 336 0.99 -42.92 13.04
C ILE A 336 1.59 -43.92 14.03
N ALA A 337 2.63 -44.67 13.62
CA ALA A 337 3.31 -45.61 14.50
C ALA A 337 4.15 -44.88 15.58
N PRO A 338 4.28 -45.44 16.81
CA PRO A 338 5.13 -44.87 17.88
C PRO A 338 6.62 -44.73 17.48
N ALA A 339 7.12 -45.57 16.57
CA ALA A 339 8.46 -45.43 16.02
C ALA A 339 8.60 -44.14 15.18
N THR A 340 7.58 -43.79 14.41
CA THR A 340 7.53 -42.57 13.60
C THR A 340 7.45 -41.31 14.48
N VAL A 341 6.70 -41.35 15.58
CA VAL A 341 6.71 -40.27 16.59
C VAL A 341 8.11 -40.06 17.17
N ARG A 342 8.79 -41.13 17.60
CA ARG A 342 10.17 -41.05 18.10
C ARG A 342 11.11 -40.45 17.06
N HIS A 343 10.93 -40.80 15.79
CA HIS A 343 11.67 -40.20 14.70
C HIS A 343 11.40 -38.69 14.59
N TYR A 344 10.13 -38.25 14.54
CA TYR A 344 9.78 -36.84 14.46
C TYR A 344 10.29 -36.03 15.66
N LEU A 345 10.14 -36.54 16.88
CA LEU A 345 10.65 -35.89 18.09
C LEU A 345 12.18 -35.77 18.05
N ARG A 346 12.90 -36.82 17.63
CA ARG A 346 14.36 -36.76 17.48
C ARG A 346 14.79 -35.72 16.45
N CYS A 347 14.12 -35.68 15.30
CA CYS A 347 14.38 -34.69 14.26
C CYS A 347 14.10 -33.27 14.77
N ALA A 348 13.01 -33.08 15.51
CA ALA A 348 12.66 -31.81 16.11
C ALA A 348 13.67 -31.37 17.18
N TYR A 349 14.06 -32.26 18.09
CA TYR A 349 15.06 -31.98 19.14
C TYR A 349 16.37 -31.48 18.54
N ARG A 350 16.86 -32.16 17.51
CA ARG A 350 18.06 -31.75 16.77
C ARG A 350 17.90 -30.35 16.16
N LYS A 351 16.76 -30.06 15.53
CA LYS A 351 16.49 -28.74 14.91
C LYS A 351 16.32 -27.63 15.93
N LEU A 352 15.80 -27.94 17.12
CA LEU A 352 15.59 -27.00 18.22
C LEU A 352 16.81 -26.88 19.16
N GLY A 353 17.85 -27.70 18.99
CA GLY A 353 19.01 -27.74 19.89
C GLY A 353 18.65 -28.24 21.31
N MET A 354 17.59 -29.05 21.45
CA MET A 354 17.14 -29.56 22.74
C MET A 354 17.77 -30.92 23.06
N HIS A 355 18.05 -31.13 24.34
CA HIS A 355 18.61 -32.36 24.87
C HIS A 355 17.63 -33.12 25.76
N ASP A 356 16.60 -32.45 26.30
CA ASP A 356 15.61 -33.09 27.17
C ASP A 356 14.15 -32.60 26.95
N LYS A 357 13.19 -33.30 27.57
CA LYS A 357 11.75 -32.98 27.50
C LYS A 357 11.37 -31.71 28.28
N SER A 358 12.11 -31.37 29.34
CA SER A 358 11.80 -30.21 30.19
C SER A 358 12.00 -28.88 29.45
N GLN A 359 12.89 -28.85 28.47
CA GLN A 359 13.14 -27.68 27.61
C GLN A 359 11.96 -27.36 26.67
N ILE A 360 11.09 -28.33 26.36
CA ILE A 360 9.96 -28.13 25.45
C ILE A 360 8.99 -27.07 25.99
N GLY A 361 8.70 -27.10 27.29
CA GLY A 361 7.78 -26.16 27.93
C GLY A 361 8.27 -24.71 27.85
N GLY A 362 9.59 -24.50 27.99
CA GLY A 362 10.22 -23.19 27.81
C GLY A 362 10.11 -22.67 26.38
N VAL A 363 10.50 -23.50 25.39
CA VAL A 363 10.45 -23.14 23.97
C VAL A 363 9.02 -22.88 23.49
N LEU A 364 8.06 -23.71 23.90
CA LEU A 364 6.65 -23.50 23.56
C LEU A 364 6.06 -22.29 24.33
N GLY A 365 6.43 -22.08 25.60
CA GLY A 365 5.89 -21.03 26.47
C GLY A 365 6.41 -19.61 26.20
N GLU A 366 7.65 -19.45 25.72
CA GLU A 366 8.15 -18.16 25.20
C GLU A 366 7.38 -17.71 23.95
N LEU A 367 6.89 -18.67 23.16
CA LEU A 367 6.18 -18.43 21.92
C LEU A 367 4.65 -18.34 22.11
N ASP A 368 4.08 -19.07 23.06
CA ASP A 368 2.68 -18.92 23.46
C ASP A 368 2.42 -17.55 24.09
N ARG A 369 3.40 -16.96 24.80
CA ARG A 369 3.33 -15.56 25.25
C ARG A 369 3.45 -14.57 24.09
N ALA A 370 4.28 -14.86 23.08
CA ALA A 370 4.35 -14.08 21.86
C ALA A 370 3.06 -14.16 21.02
N ALA A 371 2.33 -15.29 21.08
CA ALA A 371 1.08 -15.52 20.36
C ALA A 371 -0.19 -15.08 21.15
N LYS A 372 -0.25 -15.26 22.48
CA LYS A 372 -1.39 -14.88 23.33
C LYS A 372 -1.45 -13.40 23.66
N GLY A 373 -0.32 -12.68 23.63
CA GLY A 373 -0.32 -11.21 23.61
C GLY A 373 -1.09 -10.63 22.40
N ALA A 374 -1.25 -11.41 21.32
CA ALA A 374 -2.06 -11.06 20.15
C ALA A 374 -3.52 -11.56 20.23
N GLY A 375 -3.87 -12.35 21.26
CA GLY A 375 -5.21 -12.93 21.45
C GLY A 375 -6.01 -12.28 22.59
N ALA A 376 -5.36 -11.86 23.68
CA ALA A 376 -6.05 -11.31 24.85
C ALA A 376 -6.64 -9.90 24.64
N ALA A 377 -6.23 -9.19 23.59
CA ALA A 377 -6.85 -7.91 23.19
C ALA A 377 -8.16 -8.08 22.41
N ARG A 378 -8.59 -9.32 22.11
CA ARG A 378 -9.88 -9.61 21.46
C ARG A 378 -11.06 -9.73 22.41
N ASP A 379 -10.83 -9.86 23.72
CA ASP A 379 -11.88 -10.21 24.70
C ASP A 379 -12.20 -9.09 25.71
N ILE A 380 -11.75 -7.85 25.49
CA ILE A 380 -11.98 -6.72 26.43
C ILE A 380 -12.93 -5.63 25.91
N ASP A 381 -13.68 -5.88 24.84
CA ASP A 381 -14.76 -4.99 24.41
C ASP A 381 -15.98 -5.83 23.98
N GLY A 382 -16.64 -6.36 25.01
CA GLY A 382 -18.01 -6.88 24.94
C GLY A 382 -18.97 -5.91 25.61
#